data_AF-A0A2N6KA82-F1
#
_entry.id   AF-A0A2N6KA82-F1
#
_cell.length_a   1.000
_cell.length_b   1.000
_cell.length_c   1.000
_cell.angle_alpha   90.00
_cell.angle_beta   90.00
_cell.angle_gamma   90.00
#
_symmetry.space_group_name_H-M   'P 1'
#
loop_
_entity.id
_entity.type
_entity.pdbx_description
1 polymer ?
#
loop_
_entity_poly.entity_id
_entity_poly.type
_entity_poly.pdbx_seq_one_letter_code
_entity_poly.pdbx_strand_id
1 'polypeptide(L)' 'MVRSHRIKLCSQCNQPASVLYRVKHKEGGEWVFVCPQCWFFVRENNPFYVYGGTWKANKKR' A
#
# COMPACT_ATOMS: atom_id res chain seq x y z
N MET A 1 11.29 -0.72 -25.70
CA MET A 1 11.07 -1.73 -24.64
C MET A 1 10.12 -1.13 -23.62
N VAL A 2 8.84 -1.54 -23.63
CA VAL A 2 7.83 -0.99 -22.73
C VAL A 2 8.24 -1.35 -21.31
N ARG A 3 8.69 -0.36 -20.53
CA ARG A 3 8.83 -0.51 -19.08
C ARG A 3 7.48 -0.97 -18.60
N SER A 4 7.36 -2.24 -18.20
CA SER A 4 6.16 -2.75 -17.56
C SER A 4 5.90 -1.81 -16.38
N HIS A 5 4.94 -0.91 -16.56
CA HIS A 5 4.43 -0.07 -15.49
C HIS A 5 4.00 -1.08 -14.45
N ARG A 6 4.82 -1.28 -13.41
CA ARG A 6 4.44 -2.15 -12.31
C ARG A 6 3.27 -1.42 -11.69
N ILE A 7 2.07 -1.82 -12.06
CA ILE A 7 0.83 -1.34 -11.50
C ILE A 7 0.46 -2.37 -10.47
N LYS A 8 0.42 -1.95 -9.21
CA LYS A 8 -0.12 -2.76 -8.14
C LYS A 8 -1.45 -2.15 -7.73
N LEU A 9 -2.40 -3.02 -7.42
CA LEU A 9 -3.73 -2.65 -6.97
C LEU A 9 -3.71 -2.54 -5.45
N CYS A 10 -4.50 -1.61 -4.93
CA CYS A 10 -4.77 -1.49 -3.50
C CYS A 10 -5.58 -2.71 -3.03
N SER A 11 -5.19 -3.35 -1.92
CA SER A 11 -5.94 -4.49 -1.36
C SER A 11 -7.32 -4.11 -0.79
N GLN A 12 -7.61 -2.82 -0.59
CA GLN A 12 -8.88 -2.33 -0.04
C GLN A 12 -9.85 -1.89 -1.13
N CYS A 13 -9.40 -1.06 -2.07
CA CYS A 13 -10.26 -0.49 -3.12
C CYS A 13 -10.00 -1.06 -4.53
N ASN A 14 -9.05 -1.98 -4.68
CA ASN A 14 -8.58 -2.53 -5.96
C ASN A 14 -8.20 -1.48 -7.02
N GLN A 15 -7.96 -0.23 -6.61
CA GLN A 15 -7.54 0.83 -7.51
C GLN A 15 -6.03 0.75 -7.79
N PRO A 16 -5.61 0.96 -9.05
CA PRO A 16 -4.20 1.09 -9.38
C PRO A 16 -3.62 2.37 -8.78
N ALA A 17 -2.50 2.26 -8.06
CA ALA A 17 -1.82 3.42 -7.49
C ALA A 17 -0.34 3.43 -7.86
N SER A 18 0.20 4.62 -8.09
CA SER A 18 1.64 4.82 -8.31
C SER A 18 2.46 4.69 -7.03
N VAL A 19 1.80 4.85 -5.88
CA VAL A 19 2.38 4.72 -4.54
C VAL A 19 1.44 3.85 -3.71
N LEU A 20 2.00 2.85 -3.04
CA LEU A 20 1.28 1.98 -2.11
C LEU A 20 2.06 1.86 -0.82
N TYR A 21 1.36 1.92 0.30
CA TYR A 21 1.90 1.71 1.62
C TYR A 21 1.73 0.25 2.00
N ARG A 22 2.83 -0.40 2.37
CA ARG A 22 2.80 -1.73 2.94
C ARG A 22 2.53 -1.58 4.43
N VAL A 23 1.38 -2.05 4.89
CA VAL A 23 0.97 -1.92 6.29
C VAL A 23 0.37 -3.22 6.78
N LYS A 24 0.42 -3.42 8.09
CA LYS A 24 -0.32 -4.46 8.79
C LYS A 24 -1.28 -3.74 9.73
N HIS A 25 -2.56 -4.06 9.63
CA HIS A 25 -3.61 -3.37 10.39
C HIS A 25 -4.49 -4.33 11.20
N LYS A 26 -4.20 -5.64 11.11
CA LYS A 26 -4.84 -6.68 11.91
C LYS A 26 -3.79 -7.25 12.86
N GLU A 27 -4.18 -7.51 14.09
CA GLU A 27 -3.36 -8.27 15.04
C GLU A 27 -3.05 -9.65 14.44
N GLY A 28 -1.76 -10.00 14.33
CA GLY A 28 -1.34 -11.25 13.68
C GLY A 28 -1.50 -11.32 12.15
N GLY A 29 -2.22 -10.40 11.51
CA GLY A 29 -2.55 -10.46 10.08
C GLY A 29 -1.39 -10.30 9.09
N GLU A 30 -1.69 -10.47 7.82
CA GLU A 30 -0.71 -10.35 6.73
C GLU A 30 -0.40 -8.89 6.36
N TRP A 31 0.70 -8.70 5.65
CA TRP A 31 1.07 -7.42 5.09
C TRP A 31 0.24 -7.11 3.85
N VAL A 32 -0.49 -6.01 3.88
CA VAL A 32 -1.31 -5.55 2.75
C VAL A 32 -0.73 -4.29 2.12
N PHE A 33 -1.00 -4.10 0.83
CA PHE A 33 -0.66 -2.86 0.13
C PHE A 33 -1.90 -1.99 0.01
N VAL A 34 -1.84 -0.77 0.53
CA VAL A 34 -2.95 0.19 0.48
C VAL A 34 -2.52 1.47 -0.22
N CYS A 35 -3.43 2.04 -1.01
CA CYS A 35 -3.22 3.35 -1.61
C CYS A 35 -3.23 4.45 -0.53
N PRO A 36 -2.74 5.68 -0.83
CA PRO A 36 -2.68 6.77 0.13
C PRO A 36 -4.03 7.12 0.76
N GLN A 37 -5.11 6.98 -0.01
CA GLN A 37 -6.48 7.22 0.48
C GLN A 37 -6.87 6.18 1.53
N CYS A 38 -6.77 4.88 1.20
CA CYS A 38 -7.08 3.81 2.15
C CYS A 38 -6.11 3.79 3.34
N TRP A 39 -4.86 4.18 3.12
CA TRP A 39 -3.86 4.29 4.19
C TRP A 39 -4.28 5.28 5.26
N PHE A 40 -4.90 6.41 4.89
CA PHE A 40 -5.41 7.38 5.85
C PHE A 40 -6.50 6.77 6.74
N PHE A 41 -7.45 6.03 6.17
CA PHE A 41 -8.48 5.32 6.94
C PHE A 41 -7.90 4.19 7.80
N VAL A 42 -6.89 3.48 7.31
CA VAL A 42 -6.28 2.35 8.02
C VAL A 42 -5.37 2.81 9.16
N ARG A 43 -4.70 3.96 9.05
CA ARG A 43 -3.87 4.47 10.16
C ARG A 43 -4.72 5.11 11.26
N GLU A 44 -5.87 5.66 10.91
CA GLU A 44 -6.75 6.36 11.84
C GLU A 44 -7.53 5.32 12.67
N ASN A 45 -7.42 5.40 14.00
CA ASN A 45 -8.04 4.49 14.98
C ASN A 45 -7.58 3.01 14.99
N ASN A 46 -6.41 2.66 14.44
CA ASN A 46 -5.90 1.28 14.55
C ASN A 46 -4.70 1.15 15.51
N PRO A 47 -4.86 0.55 16.71
CA PRO A 47 -3.75 0.29 17.64
C PRO A 47 -2.78 -0.79 17.12
N PHE A 48 -3.24 -1.65 16.21
CA PHE A 48 -2.42 -2.70 15.59
C PHE A 48 -1.76 -2.26 14.28
N TYR A 49 -1.78 -0.96 13.99
CA TYR A 49 -1.19 -0.43 12.78
C TYR A 49 0.34 -0.51 12.82
N VAL A 50 0.92 -1.25 11.88
CA VAL A 50 2.37 -1.34 11.68
C VAL A 50 2.70 -0.94 10.25
N TYR A 51 3.65 -0.02 10.13
CA TYR A 51 4.16 0.44 8.84
C TYR A 51 5.36 -0.41 8.39
N GLY A 52 5.32 -0.93 7.15
CA GLY A 52 6.32 -1.84 6.58
C GLY A 52 7.02 -1.31 5.33
N GLY A 53 6.82 -0.04 4.99
CA GLY A 53 7.48 0.63 3.88
C GLY A 53 6.54 1.14 2.78
N THR A 54 7.10 1.94 1.87
CA THR A 54 6.38 2.46 0.72
C THR A 54 6.89 1.79 -0.55
N TRP A 55 5.97 1.25 -1.33
CA TRP A 55 6.24 0.83 -2.69
C TRP A 55 5.89 1.97 -3.65
N LYS A 56 6.79 2.26 -4.60
CA LYS A 56 6.60 3.27 -5.64
C LYS A 56 6.75 2.61 -7.00
N ALA A 57 5.80 2.82 -7.90
CA ALA A 57 5.81 2.29 -9.26
C ALA A 57 7.00 2.81 -10.07
N ASN A 58 7.39 4.06 -9.83
CA ASN A 58 8.54 4.69 -10.47
C ASN A 58 9.76 4.69 -9.53
N LYS A 59 10.66 3.73 -9.70
CA LYS A 59 12.04 3.88 -9.21
C LYS A 59 12.78 4.73 -10.24
N LYS A 60 12.97 6.03 -9.95
CA LYS A 60 13.93 6.85 -10.71
C LYS A 60 15.32 6.25 -10.48
N ARG A 61 15.98 5.87 -11.57
CA ARG A 61 17.38 5.42 -11.57
C ARG A 61 18.27 6.63 -11.65
#